data_AF-A0A377WIG4-F1
#
_entry.id   AF-A0A377WIG4-F1
#
_cell.length_a   1.000
_cell.length_b   1.000
_cell.length_c   1.000
_cell.angle_alpha   90.00
_cell.angle_beta   90.00
_cell.angle_gamma   90.00
#
_symmetry.space_group_name_H-M   'P 1'
#
loop_
_entity.id
_entity.type
_entity.pdbx_description
1 polymer ?
#
loop_
_entity_poly.entity_id
_entity_poly.type
_entity_poly.pdbx_seq_one_letter_code
_entity_poly.pdbx_strand_id
1 'polypeptide(L)'
;MGLIYVNPEGPNASGEPLSAAAAIRATFGNMAMDDEEIVALIAGGHTLGKTHGAAETSHVGAEPEAAPLEAQGLGWHSSYGSGAGADAITSGLEVVWTQTPTQWSNYFFENLFKYEWVQTRSPAGAIPVRSQRRAGDYPGSV
;
A
#
# COMPACT_ATOMS: atom_id res chain seq x y z
N MET A 1 -1.90 9.25 14.62
CA MET A 1 -0.92 8.45 15.39
C MET A 1 -1.24 6.98 15.13
N GLY A 2 -0.25 6.12 14.90
CA GLY A 2 -0.44 4.72 14.49
C GLY A 2 0.14 4.34 13.12
N LEU A 3 0.78 5.28 12.42
CA LEU A 3 1.56 5.02 11.21
C LEU A 3 3.02 4.71 11.59
N ILE A 4 3.71 3.93 10.73
CA ILE A 4 5.14 3.65 10.92
C ILE A 4 5.99 4.88 10.56
N TYR A 5 5.77 5.48 9.38
CA TYR A 5 6.50 6.66 8.90
C TYR A 5 5.55 7.76 8.41
N VAL A 6 4.96 7.58 7.22
CA VAL A 6 4.11 8.56 6.54
C VAL A 6 2.76 7.97 6.14
N ASN A 7 1.80 8.84 5.82
CA ASN A 7 0.54 8.43 5.21
C ASN A 7 0.78 8.07 3.73
N PRO A 8 0.44 6.85 3.27
CA PRO A 8 0.67 6.42 1.89
C PRO A 8 -0.20 7.17 0.85
N GLU A 9 -1.23 7.89 1.27
CA GLU A 9 -2.05 8.78 0.43
C GLU A 9 -1.52 10.23 0.42
N GLY A 10 -0.38 10.47 1.06
CA GLY A 10 0.22 11.80 1.25
C GLY A 10 -0.28 12.53 2.50
N PRO A 11 0.37 13.65 2.88
CA PRO A 11 -0.06 14.48 4.00
C PRO A 11 -1.55 14.83 3.90
N ASN A 12 -2.30 14.57 4.97
CA ASN A 12 -3.76 14.77 5.01
C ASN A 12 -4.55 14.08 3.87
N ALA A 13 -4.03 12.95 3.33
CA ALA A 13 -4.61 12.23 2.20
C ALA A 13 -4.80 13.11 0.94
N SER A 14 -3.84 14.00 0.67
CA SER A 14 -3.94 14.95 -0.46
C SER A 14 -3.83 14.29 -1.83
N GLY A 15 -3.25 13.09 -1.93
CA GLY A 15 -2.97 12.41 -3.19
C GLY A 15 -1.92 13.10 -4.08
N GLU A 16 -1.16 14.04 -3.52
CA GLU A 16 -0.12 14.83 -4.21
C GLU A 16 1.26 14.23 -3.94
N PRO A 17 1.96 13.62 -4.93
CA PRO A 17 3.20 12.90 -4.67
C PRO A 17 4.32 13.78 -4.10
N LEU A 18 4.45 15.02 -4.61
CA LEU A 18 5.51 15.93 -4.18
C LEU A 18 5.34 16.40 -2.73
N SER A 19 4.11 16.47 -2.22
CA SER A 19 3.86 16.89 -0.84
C SER A 19 4.35 15.85 0.18
N ALA A 20 4.44 14.58 -0.22
CA ALA A 20 4.90 13.49 0.65
C ALA A 20 6.42 13.45 0.84
N ALA A 21 7.22 13.93 -0.12
CA ALA A 21 8.67 13.76 -0.13
C ALA A 21 9.37 14.36 1.11
N ALA A 22 8.95 15.56 1.53
CA ALA A 22 9.51 16.20 2.72
C ALA A 22 9.17 15.42 4.00
N ALA A 23 7.96 14.87 4.10
CA ALA A 23 7.54 14.04 5.22
C ALA A 23 8.29 12.71 5.26
N ILE A 24 8.52 12.08 4.10
CA ILE A 24 9.31 10.85 3.98
C ILE A 24 10.73 11.11 4.50
N ARG A 25 11.42 12.13 3.97
CA ARG A 25 12.78 12.47 4.41
C ARG A 25 12.85 12.76 5.91
N ALA A 26 11.92 13.55 6.45
CA ALA A 26 11.93 13.90 7.87
C ALA A 26 11.69 12.68 8.77
N THR A 27 10.71 11.84 8.44
CA THR A 27 10.34 10.69 9.30
C THR A 27 11.37 9.58 9.25
N PHE A 28 11.95 9.28 8.08
CA PHE A 28 13.05 8.34 7.97
C PHE A 28 14.35 8.89 8.57
N GLY A 29 14.63 10.19 8.43
CA GLY A 29 15.77 10.84 9.08
C GLY A 29 15.71 10.75 10.60
N ASN A 30 14.50 10.84 11.18
CA ASN A 30 14.28 10.58 12.61
C ASN A 30 14.54 9.11 13.01
N MET A 31 14.56 8.20 12.05
CA MET A 31 14.93 6.79 12.21
C MET A 31 16.34 6.48 11.68
N ALA A 32 17.19 7.51 11.57
CA ALA A 32 18.60 7.39 11.20
C ALA A 32 18.88 6.79 9.82
N MET A 33 18.02 7.11 8.84
CA MET A 33 18.23 6.76 7.43
C MET A 33 18.51 8.00 6.60
N ASP A 34 19.52 7.93 5.72
CA ASP A 34 19.80 8.97 4.74
C ASP A 34 18.95 8.84 3.45
N ASP A 35 19.11 9.78 2.51
CA ASP A 35 18.33 9.79 1.26
C ASP A 35 18.56 8.54 0.39
N GLU A 36 19.77 7.96 0.38
CA GLU A 36 20.09 6.76 -0.40
C GLU A 36 19.44 5.53 0.22
N GLU A 37 19.54 5.39 1.55
CA GLU A 37 18.92 4.31 2.32
C GLU A 37 17.39 4.35 2.22
N ILE A 38 16.78 5.54 2.26
CA ILE A 38 15.34 5.74 2.09
C ILE A 38 14.87 5.19 0.75
N VAL A 39 15.55 5.59 -0.34
CA VAL A 39 15.20 5.14 -1.69
C VAL A 39 15.39 3.63 -1.82
N ALA A 40 16.49 3.09 -1.29
CA ALA A 40 16.77 1.65 -1.30
C ALA A 40 15.73 0.84 -0.52
N LEU A 41 15.33 1.30 0.67
CA LEU A 41 14.33 0.63 1.51
C LEU A 41 12.94 0.64 0.85
N ILE A 42 12.49 1.78 0.35
CA ILE A 42 11.15 1.91 -0.24
C ILE A 42 11.06 1.12 -1.55
N ALA A 43 12.01 1.30 -2.47
CA ALA A 43 11.99 0.61 -3.75
C ALA A 43 12.26 -0.89 -3.59
N GLY A 44 13.18 -1.26 -2.69
CA GLY A 44 13.47 -2.65 -2.39
C GLY A 44 12.28 -3.36 -1.74
N GLY A 45 11.66 -2.75 -0.74
CA GLY A 45 10.47 -3.30 -0.09
C GLY A 45 9.31 -3.47 -1.07
N HIS A 46 8.98 -2.43 -1.83
CA HIS A 46 7.86 -2.45 -2.79
C HIS A 46 8.17 -3.20 -4.09
N THR A 47 9.35 -3.78 -4.26
CA THR A 47 9.60 -4.75 -5.34
C THR A 47 8.75 -6.02 -5.16
N LEU A 48 8.37 -6.33 -3.91
CA LEU A 48 7.68 -7.56 -3.53
C LEU A 48 6.25 -7.29 -3.05
N GLY A 49 5.39 -8.28 -3.21
CA GLY A 49 4.04 -8.31 -2.67
C GLY A 49 3.05 -7.33 -3.30
N LYS A 50 2.07 -6.91 -2.50
CA LYS A 50 0.97 -6.02 -2.86
C LYS A 50 0.35 -5.38 -1.62
N THR A 51 -0.44 -4.32 -1.81
CA THR A 51 -1.36 -3.81 -0.78
C THR A 51 -2.72 -4.51 -0.84
N HIS A 52 -3.59 -4.30 0.15
CA HIS A 52 -4.92 -4.93 0.20
C HIS A 52 -6.02 -3.91 0.55
N GLY A 53 -7.02 -3.82 -0.32
CA GLY A 53 -8.11 -2.84 -0.29
C GLY A 53 -9.28 -3.27 -1.17
N ALA A 54 -9.69 -4.54 -1.08
CA ALA A 54 -10.70 -5.17 -1.92
C ALA A 54 -12.11 -4.55 -1.81
N ALA A 55 -12.42 -3.89 -0.69
CA ALA A 55 -13.68 -3.16 -0.46
C ALA A 55 -13.52 -2.10 0.64
N GLU A 56 -14.63 -1.40 0.96
CA GLU A 56 -14.68 -0.38 2.00
C GLU A 56 -14.18 -0.90 3.37
N THR A 57 -13.44 -0.05 4.08
CA THR A 57 -12.86 -0.40 5.39
C THR A 57 -13.90 -0.52 6.50
N SER A 58 -15.15 -0.13 6.26
CA SER A 58 -16.29 -0.35 7.15
C SER A 58 -16.57 -1.85 7.41
N HIS A 59 -16.07 -2.73 6.53
CA HIS A 59 -16.14 -4.17 6.73
C HIS A 59 -15.17 -4.72 7.77
N VAL A 60 -14.13 -3.98 8.14
CA VAL A 60 -13.06 -4.42 9.05
C VAL A 60 -13.45 -4.16 10.49
N GLY A 61 -13.49 -5.23 11.30
CA GLY A 61 -13.81 -5.18 12.72
C GLY A 61 -12.67 -4.66 13.61
N ALA A 62 -12.87 -4.82 14.92
CA ALA A 62 -11.96 -4.34 15.96
C ALA A 62 -10.53 -4.90 15.81
N GLU A 63 -9.54 -4.07 16.15
CA GLU A 63 -8.13 -4.46 16.28
C GLU A 63 -7.92 -5.51 17.38
N PRO A 64 -6.78 -6.23 17.41
CA PRO A 64 -6.59 -7.38 18.31
C PRO A 64 -6.86 -7.11 19.79
N GLU A 65 -6.48 -5.95 20.32
CA GLU A 65 -6.68 -5.59 21.73
C GLU A 65 -8.14 -5.26 22.09
N ALA A 66 -8.99 -5.02 21.09
CA ALA A 66 -10.42 -4.75 21.25
C ALA A 66 -11.29 -5.88 20.66
N ALA A 67 -10.67 -6.93 20.11
CA ALA A 67 -11.35 -8.08 19.54
C ALA A 67 -11.94 -8.98 20.64
N PRO A 68 -13.02 -9.72 20.35
CA PRO A 68 -13.63 -10.60 21.33
C PRO A 68 -12.72 -11.80 21.65
N LEU A 69 -12.90 -12.42 22.82
CA LEU A 69 -12.01 -13.48 23.33
C LEU A 69 -11.90 -14.68 22.37
N GLU A 70 -12.99 -15.04 21.70
CA GLU A 70 -13.04 -16.12 20.72
C GLU A 70 -12.18 -15.86 19.47
N ALA A 71 -11.73 -14.61 19.24
CA ALA A 71 -10.76 -14.29 18.18
C ALA A 71 -9.34 -14.77 18.51
N GLN A 72 -9.09 -15.22 19.76
CA GLN A 72 -7.84 -15.87 20.18
C GLN A 72 -6.57 -15.04 19.85
N GLY A 73 -6.65 -13.73 20.10
CA GLY A 73 -5.53 -12.81 19.89
C GLY A 73 -5.39 -12.29 18.46
N LEU A 74 -6.28 -12.68 17.54
CA LEU A 74 -6.42 -12.06 16.23
C LEU A 74 -7.37 -10.86 16.29
N GLY A 75 -7.27 -9.98 15.30
CA GLY A 75 -8.16 -8.83 15.12
C GLY A 75 -8.35 -8.49 13.64
N TRP A 76 -9.00 -7.37 13.37
CA TRP A 76 -9.34 -6.88 12.02
C TRP A 76 -10.12 -7.91 11.19
N HIS A 77 -10.99 -8.69 11.84
CA HIS A 77 -11.85 -9.64 11.13
C HIS A 77 -12.72 -8.89 10.12
N SER A 78 -12.64 -9.28 8.85
CA SER A 78 -13.38 -8.64 7.77
C SER A 78 -14.68 -9.38 7.48
N SER A 79 -15.77 -8.64 7.40
CA SER A 79 -17.09 -9.14 6.98
C SER A 79 -17.27 -9.15 5.46
N TYR A 80 -16.29 -8.70 4.68
CA TYR A 80 -16.34 -8.66 3.22
C TYR A 80 -15.92 -10.00 2.62
N GLY A 81 -16.81 -10.63 1.84
CA GLY A 81 -16.53 -11.89 1.15
C GLY A 81 -16.06 -12.99 2.11
N SER A 82 -14.92 -13.60 1.80
CA SER A 82 -14.24 -14.56 2.68
C SER A 82 -13.44 -13.91 3.83
N GLY A 83 -13.25 -12.60 3.79
CA GLY A 83 -12.47 -11.83 4.75
C GLY A 83 -10.94 -11.97 4.62
N ALA A 84 -10.47 -12.74 3.63
CA ALA A 84 -9.05 -13.02 3.39
C ALA A 84 -8.78 -13.30 1.91
N GLY A 85 -7.52 -13.55 1.54
CA GLY A 85 -7.15 -13.86 0.16
C GLY A 85 -7.48 -12.71 -0.81
N ALA A 86 -8.29 -12.99 -1.84
CA ALA A 86 -8.73 -11.97 -2.79
C ALA A 86 -9.62 -10.88 -2.14
N ASP A 87 -10.31 -11.22 -1.04
CA ASP A 87 -11.21 -10.30 -0.33
C ASP A 87 -10.51 -9.54 0.82
N ALA A 88 -9.18 -9.62 0.90
CA ALA A 88 -8.43 -9.01 1.98
C ALA A 88 -8.51 -7.48 1.96
N ILE A 89 -8.66 -6.88 3.14
CA ILE A 89 -8.64 -5.44 3.36
C ILE A 89 -7.62 -5.16 4.47
N THR A 90 -6.65 -4.28 4.20
CA THR A 90 -5.64 -3.88 5.18
C THR A 90 -5.47 -2.36 5.14
N SER A 91 -4.75 -1.85 4.14
CA SER A 91 -4.50 -0.42 3.98
C SER A 91 -5.64 0.33 3.29
N GLY A 92 -6.56 -0.38 2.63
CA GLY A 92 -7.55 0.22 1.73
C GLY A 92 -6.98 0.56 0.33
N LEU A 93 -5.67 0.67 0.18
CA LEU A 93 -5.00 0.71 -1.13
C LEU A 93 -4.99 -0.67 -1.80
N GLU A 94 -5.12 -0.71 -3.12
CA GLU A 94 -5.08 -1.94 -3.94
C GLU A 94 -4.05 -1.77 -5.08
N VAL A 95 -2.79 -2.07 -4.78
CA VAL A 95 -1.62 -1.80 -5.64
C VAL A 95 -0.70 -3.01 -5.70
N VAL A 96 -0.26 -3.35 -6.91
CA VAL A 96 0.84 -4.27 -7.19
C VAL A 96 1.89 -3.49 -7.99
N TRP A 97 3.12 -3.42 -7.49
CA TRP A 97 4.15 -2.57 -8.11
C TRP A 97 4.94 -3.26 -9.22
N THR A 98 5.11 -4.58 -9.14
CA THR A 98 5.94 -5.36 -10.07
C THR A 98 5.18 -6.53 -10.70
N GLN A 99 5.65 -6.97 -11.87
CA GLN A 99 5.09 -8.11 -12.59
C GLN A 99 5.42 -9.45 -11.93
N THR A 100 6.41 -9.46 -11.05
CA THR A 100 6.93 -10.64 -10.37
C THR A 100 6.94 -10.39 -8.86
N PRO A 101 5.78 -10.23 -8.20
CA PRO A 101 5.70 -9.79 -6.79
C PRO A 101 6.30 -10.78 -5.79
N THR A 102 6.66 -11.99 -6.22
CA THR A 102 7.30 -13.02 -5.39
C THR A 102 8.79 -13.22 -5.73
N GLN A 103 9.35 -12.40 -6.62
CA GLN A 103 10.74 -12.49 -7.06
C GLN A 103 11.38 -11.11 -7.10
N TRP A 104 12.60 -11.01 -6.61
CA TRP A 104 13.37 -9.77 -6.71
C TRP A 104 13.59 -9.38 -8.18
N SER A 105 13.40 -8.10 -8.51
CA SER A 105 13.58 -7.53 -9.84
C SER A 105 13.88 -6.04 -9.73
N ASN A 106 14.25 -5.40 -10.84
CA ASN A 106 14.34 -3.93 -10.90
C ASN A 106 13.04 -3.29 -11.40
N TYR A 107 11.95 -4.07 -11.47
CA TYR A 107 10.71 -3.62 -12.09
C TYR A 107 10.05 -2.47 -11.34
N PHE A 108 10.29 -2.29 -10.03
CA PHE A 108 9.77 -1.11 -9.33
C PHE A 108 10.24 0.19 -10.00
N PHE A 109 11.55 0.36 -10.22
CA PHE A 109 12.10 1.56 -10.86
C PHE A 109 11.79 1.63 -12.35
N GLU A 110 11.87 0.50 -13.07
CA GLU A 110 11.50 0.47 -14.47
C GLU A 110 10.05 0.93 -14.65
N ASN A 111 9.15 0.46 -13.80
CA ASN A 111 7.75 0.87 -13.80
C ASN A 111 7.57 2.34 -13.39
N LEU A 112 8.26 2.79 -12.34
CA LEU A 112 8.16 4.15 -11.84
C LEU A 112 8.54 5.19 -12.90
N PHE A 113 9.64 4.95 -13.63
CA PHE A 113 10.19 5.92 -14.59
C PHE A 113 9.68 5.76 -16.02
N LYS A 114 9.20 4.57 -16.42
CA LYS A 114 8.76 4.31 -17.80
C LYS A 114 7.34 4.79 -18.10
N TYR A 115 6.49 4.90 -17.09
CA TYR A 115 5.06 5.17 -17.28
C TYR A 115 4.63 6.51 -16.68
N GLU A 116 3.62 7.10 -17.31
CA GLU A 116 2.87 8.21 -16.73
C GLU A 116 1.85 7.70 -15.71
N TRP A 117 1.65 8.47 -14.65
CA TRP A 117 0.80 8.11 -13.52
C TRP A 117 -0.39 9.04 -13.41
N VAL A 118 -1.58 8.46 -13.23
CA VAL A 118 -2.82 9.20 -12.97
C VAL A 118 -3.37 8.81 -11.61
N GLN A 119 -3.99 9.77 -10.94
CA GLN A 119 -4.70 9.50 -9.70
C GLN A 119 -5.94 8.65 -9.98
N THR A 120 -6.15 7.62 -9.17
CA THR A 120 -7.35 6.77 -9.21
C THR A 120 -7.88 6.56 -7.80
N ARG A 121 -9.00 5.83 -7.67
CA ARG A 121 -9.49 5.34 -6.39
C ARG A 121 -9.44 3.81 -6.35
N SER A 122 -9.09 3.26 -5.19
CA SER A 122 -9.20 1.82 -4.91
C SER A 122 -10.67 1.45 -4.67
N PRO A 123 -11.02 0.14 -4.62
CA PRO A 123 -12.35 -0.29 -4.20
C PRO A 123 -12.75 0.21 -2.80
N ALA A 124 -11.77 0.41 -1.91
CA ALA A 124 -12.00 0.99 -0.58
C ALA A 124 -12.11 2.52 -0.57
N GLY A 125 -12.01 3.19 -1.72
CA GLY A 125 -12.11 4.65 -1.85
C GLY A 125 -10.81 5.44 -1.60
N ALA A 126 -9.73 4.76 -1.19
CA ALA A 126 -8.39 5.34 -1.01
C ALA A 126 -7.83 5.85 -2.34
N ILE A 127 -6.84 6.75 -2.28
CA ILE A 127 -6.31 7.47 -3.45
C ILE A 127 -4.90 6.95 -3.85
N PRO A 128 -4.77 5.77 -4.50
CA PRO A 128 -3.52 5.39 -5.13
C PRO A 128 -3.32 6.12 -6.47
N VAL A 129 -2.06 6.21 -6.89
CA VAL A 129 -1.72 6.50 -8.29
C VAL A 129 -1.67 5.20 -9.10
N ARG A 130 -2.21 5.22 -10.31
CA ARG A 130 -2.20 4.11 -11.27
C ARG A 130 -1.50 4.55 -12.54
N SER A 131 -0.57 3.74 -13.03
CA SER A 131 0.08 4.00 -14.32
C SER A 131 -0.91 3.90 -15.47
N GLN A 132 -0.79 4.75 -16.49
CA GLN A 132 -1.59 4.70 -17.73
C GLN A 132 -1.19 3.53 -18.66
N ARG A 133 -1.22 2.30 -18.14
CA ARG A 133 -0.82 1.08 -18.88
C ARG A 133 -1.92 0.50 -19.77
N ARG A 134 -1.49 -0.35 -20.71
CA ARG A 134 -2.39 -1.30 -21.43
C ARG A 134 -2.81 -2.42 -20.47
N ALA A 135 -4.02 -2.96 -20.64
CA ALA A 135 -4.51 -4.11 -19.89
C ALA A 135 -3.59 -5.33 -20.10
N GLY A 136 -3.23 -6.04 -19.01
CA GLY A 136 -2.45 -7.30 -19.04
C GLY A 136 -1.02 -7.23 -18.50
N ASP A 137 -0.50 -6.04 -18.16
CA ASP A 137 0.89 -5.86 -17.72
C ASP A 137 1.18 -6.30 -16.28
N TYR A 138 0.19 -6.71 -15.49
CA TYR A 138 0.37 -7.25 -14.15
C TYR A 138 -0.38 -8.57 -14.00
N PRO A 139 0.15 -9.56 -13.24
CA PRO A 139 -0.63 -10.73 -12.86
C PRO A 139 -1.90 -10.24 -12.17
N GLY A 140 -3.06 -10.64 -12.70
CA GLY A 140 -4.35 -10.05 -12.37
C GLY A 140 -4.57 -9.91 -10.86
N SER A 141 -4.95 -8.71 -10.44
CA SER A 141 -5.79 -8.56 -9.25
C SER A 141 -7.10 -9.27 -9.57
N VAL A 142 -7.30 -10.45 -8.99
CA VAL A 142 -8.65 -11.02 -8.87
C VAL A 142 -9.45 -10.11 -7.94
#